data_AF-A0A383RXH7-F1
#
_entry.id   AF-A0A383RXH7-F1
#
_cell.length_a   1.000
_cell.length_b   1.000
_cell.length_c   1.000
_cell.angle_alpha   90.00
_cell.angle_beta   90.00
_cell.angle_gamma   90.00
#
_symmetry.space_group_name_H-M   'P 1'
#
loop_
_entity.id
_entity.type
_entity.pdbx_description
1 polymer ?
#
loop_
_entity_poly.entity_id
_entity_poly.type
_entity_poly.pdbx_seq_one_letter_code
_entity_poly.pdbx_strand_id
1 'polypeptide(L)'
;MDKDLQKPAIDEVTTVGVGHFGVGVDYNSETPLFRVEAGHPMSHAVEQATVLICAVHKLSDLAMGEVEEGPTLLTAIHYLSGMAKALAQDVNHGVMIRSVAE
;
A
#
# COMPACT_ATOMS: atom_id res chain seq x y z
N MET A 1 -31.43 -17.97 14.95
CA MET A 1 -30.83 -18.24 13.63
C MET A 1 -29.85 -17.13 13.37
N ASP A 2 -28.71 -17.21 14.05
CA ASP A 2 -27.59 -16.32 13.78
C ASP A 2 -27.06 -16.68 12.40
N LYS A 3 -27.26 -15.76 11.45
CA LYS A 3 -26.51 -15.80 10.22
C LYS A 3 -25.09 -15.46 10.62
N ASP A 4 -24.25 -16.48 10.78
CA ASP A 4 -22.81 -16.34 10.75
C ASP A 4 -22.48 -15.53 9.49
N LEU A 5 -22.29 -14.24 9.69
CA LEU A 5 -21.76 -13.33 8.71
C LEU A 5 -20.29 -13.75 8.61
N GLN A 6 -20.04 -14.82 7.87
CA GLN A 6 -18.72 -15.39 7.65
C GLN A 6 -17.96 -14.37 6.83
N LYS A 7 -17.44 -13.34 7.52
CA LYS A 7 -16.54 -12.35 6.97
C LYS A 7 -15.35 -13.17 6.51
N PRO A 8 -15.12 -13.29 5.20
CA PRO A 8 -14.03 -14.12 4.75
C PRO A 8 -12.74 -13.63 5.39
N ALA A 9 -11.97 -14.54 5.99
CA ALA A 9 -10.70 -14.19 6.59
C ALA A 9 -9.84 -13.61 5.46
N ILE A 10 -9.44 -12.34 5.61
CA ILE A 10 -8.50 -11.63 4.74
C ILE A 10 -7.21 -12.43 4.47
N ASP A 11 -6.92 -13.44 5.31
CA ASP A 11 -5.80 -14.36 5.19
C ASP A 11 -5.92 -15.36 4.02
N GLU A 12 -7.11 -15.62 3.49
CA GLU A 12 -7.31 -16.50 2.33
C GLU A 12 -7.05 -15.81 0.99
N VAL A 13 -6.89 -14.48 1.00
CA VAL A 13 -6.66 -13.68 -0.20
C VAL A 13 -5.21 -13.22 -0.20
N THR A 14 -4.55 -13.32 -1.36
CA THR A 14 -3.17 -12.87 -1.54
C THR A 14 -3.10 -11.60 -2.38
N THR A 15 -2.00 -10.87 -2.26
CA THR A 15 -1.64 -9.81 -3.20
C THR A 15 -1.62 -10.34 -4.64
N VAL A 16 -2.08 -9.52 -5.57
CA VAL A 16 -2.20 -9.79 -7.01
C VAL A 16 -0.98 -9.25 -7.77
N GLY A 17 -0.29 -8.26 -7.20
CA GLY A 17 0.91 -7.62 -7.75
C GLY A 17 0.61 -6.57 -8.81
N VAL A 18 -0.52 -5.85 -8.67
CA VAL A 18 -0.95 -4.80 -9.61
C VAL A 18 -0.63 -3.41 -9.08
N GLY A 19 -0.57 -3.23 -7.77
CA GLY A 19 -0.24 -2.00 -7.08
C GLY A 19 1.23 -1.64 -7.29
N HIS A 20 1.46 -0.35 -7.58
CA HIS A 20 2.78 0.13 -7.94
C HIS A 20 3.03 1.58 -7.55
N PHE A 21 4.30 1.95 -7.46
CA PHE A 21 4.74 3.31 -7.14
C PHE A 21 6.05 3.66 -7.86
N GLY A 22 6.22 4.94 -8.17
CA GLY A 22 7.40 5.48 -8.83
C GLY A 22 7.36 5.32 -10.36
N VAL A 23 7.99 6.28 -11.03
CA VAL A 23 8.19 6.26 -12.49
C VAL A 23 9.36 5.35 -12.82
N GLY A 24 9.25 4.54 -13.87
CA GLY A 24 10.33 3.71 -14.39
C GLY A 24 11.48 4.52 -15.00
N VAL A 25 12.26 3.88 -15.87
CA VAL A 25 13.47 4.48 -16.48
C VAL A 25 13.15 5.75 -17.29
N ASP A 26 11.93 5.86 -17.83
CA ASP A 26 11.40 7.04 -18.49
C ASP A 26 9.92 7.31 -18.12
N TYR A 27 9.45 8.53 -18.38
CA TYR A 27 8.06 8.93 -18.08
C TYR A 27 7.00 8.16 -18.88
N ASN A 28 7.39 7.50 -19.97
CA ASN A 28 6.52 6.67 -20.81
C ASN A 28 6.67 5.18 -20.49
N SER A 29 7.41 4.82 -19.44
CA SER A 29 7.65 3.43 -19.08
C SER A 29 6.37 2.81 -18.57
N GLU A 30 5.93 1.73 -19.22
CA GLU A 30 4.83 0.90 -18.70
C GLU A 30 5.25 0.09 -17.46
N THR A 31 6.55 0.10 -17.12
CA THR A 31 7.10 -0.61 -15.96
C THR A 31 7.37 0.36 -14.81
N PRO A 32 6.55 0.35 -13.74
CA PRO A 32 6.79 1.18 -12.57
C PRO A 32 8.06 0.73 -11.82
N LEU A 33 8.69 1.67 -11.10
CA LEU A 33 9.94 1.40 -10.37
C LEU A 33 9.76 0.40 -9.22
N PHE A 34 8.67 0.54 -8.45
CA PHE A 34 8.30 -0.36 -7.37
C PHE A 34 6.96 -1.00 -7.67
N ARG A 35 6.85 -2.29 -7.38
CA ARG A 35 5.61 -3.06 -7.51
C ARG A 35 5.44 -3.95 -6.29
N VAL A 36 4.20 -4.13 -5.86
CA VAL A 36 3.87 -5.14 -4.85
C VAL A 36 4.10 -6.52 -5.45
N GLU A 37 4.77 -7.40 -4.71
CA GLU A 37 4.95 -8.78 -5.13
C GLU A 37 3.68 -9.59 -4.84
N ALA A 38 3.22 -10.37 -5.84
CA ALA A 38 2.04 -11.22 -5.72
C ALA A 38 2.26 -12.40 -4.75
N GLY A 39 1.18 -12.97 -4.23
CA GLY A 39 1.22 -14.18 -3.40
C GLY A 39 1.45 -13.96 -1.90
N HIS A 40 1.50 -12.71 -1.43
CA HIS A 40 1.60 -12.39 -0.01
C HIS A 40 0.22 -12.33 0.64
N PRO A 41 0.04 -12.78 1.90
CA PRO A 41 -1.23 -12.65 2.62
C PRO A 41 -1.72 -11.20 2.67
N MET A 42 -2.99 -10.97 2.36
CA MET A 42 -3.55 -9.63 2.28
C MET A 42 -3.60 -8.92 3.64
N SER A 43 -3.82 -9.67 4.72
CA SER A 43 -3.71 -9.14 6.09
C SER A 43 -2.34 -8.52 6.35
N HIS A 44 -1.28 -9.20 5.93
CA HIS A 44 0.08 -8.69 6.04
C HIS A 44 0.27 -7.43 5.19
N ALA A 45 -0.24 -7.41 3.96
CA ALA A 45 -0.18 -6.21 3.11
C ALA A 45 -0.90 -5.01 3.74
N VAL A 46 -2.06 -5.21 4.38
CA VAL A 46 -2.81 -4.16 5.12
C VAL A 46 -2.02 -3.69 6.34
N GLU A 47 -1.41 -4.60 7.09
CA GLU A 47 -0.57 -4.27 8.24
C GLU A 47 0.62 -3.41 7.80
N GLN A 48 1.34 -3.81 6.76
CA GLN A 48 2.47 -3.03 6.24
C GLN A 48 2.03 -1.66 5.71
N ALA A 49 0.90 -1.57 5.00
CA ALA A 49 0.36 -0.28 4.58
C ALA A 49 0.06 0.64 5.77
N THR A 50 -0.47 0.08 6.86
CA THR A 50 -0.75 0.82 8.10
C THR A 50 0.53 1.34 8.75
N VAL A 51 1.56 0.50 8.85
CA VAL A 51 2.88 0.90 9.37
C VAL A 51 3.45 2.07 8.60
N LEU A 52 3.41 2.02 7.26
CA LEU A 52 3.90 3.08 6.38
C LEU A 52 3.12 4.39 6.58
N ILE A 53 1.79 4.34 6.65
CA ILE A 53 0.97 5.54 6.90
C ILE A 53 1.22 6.12 8.30
N CYS A 54 1.39 5.28 9.31
CA CYS A 54 1.78 5.75 10.64
C CYS A 54 3.15 6.47 10.62
N ALA A 55 4.11 5.98 9.83
CA ALA A 55 5.38 6.66 9.63
C ALA A 55 5.20 8.00 8.90
N VAL A 56 4.37 8.04 7.85
CA VAL A 56 4.04 9.28 7.13
C VAL A 56 3.49 10.35 8.07
N HIS A 57 2.56 10.03 8.96
CA HIS A 57 2.01 11.00 9.90
C HIS A 57 3.11 11.55 10.84
N LYS A 58 3.91 10.66 11.44
CA LYS A 58 5.01 11.07 12.34
C LYS A 58 6.03 11.96 11.64
N LEU A 59 6.43 11.61 10.41
CA LEU A 59 7.37 12.40 9.64
C LEU A 59 6.76 13.73 9.19
N SER A 60 5.45 13.76 8.91
CA SER A 60 4.75 14.99 8.54
C SER A 60 4.75 15.99 9.69
N ASP A 61 4.51 15.52 10.92
CA ASP A 61 4.58 16.35 12.13
C ASP A 61 6.01 16.93 12.33
N LEU A 62 7.04 16.12 12.10
CA LEU A 62 8.44 16.56 12.17
C LEU A 62 8.79 17.57 11.05
N ALA A 63 8.38 17.31 9.82
CA ALA A 63 8.66 18.17 8.67
C ALA A 63 8.03 19.57 8.79
N MET A 64 6.95 19.71 9.57
CA MET A 64 6.36 21.03 9.88
C MET A 64 7.18 21.82 10.91
N GLY A 65 7.97 21.14 11.75
CA GLY A 65 8.80 21.76 12.79
C GLY A 65 10.26 21.98 12.39
N GLU A 66 10.80 21.20 11.45
CA GLU A 66 12.21 21.21 11.07
C GLU A 66 12.43 21.84 9.68
N VAL A 67 13.21 22.94 9.62
CA VAL A 67 13.46 23.68 8.38
C VAL A 67 14.62 23.09 7.56
N GLU A 68 15.64 22.54 8.23
CA GLU A 68 16.86 22.06 7.56
C GLU A 68 16.67 20.66 6.94
N GLU A 69 16.01 19.75 7.65
CA GLU A 69 15.73 18.39 7.16
C GLU A 69 14.40 18.28 6.38
N GLY A 70 13.60 19.34 6.36
CA GLY A 70 12.27 19.39 5.73
C GLY A 70 12.20 18.77 4.32
N PRO A 71 13.08 19.14 3.37
CA PRO A 71 13.06 18.54 2.02
C PRO A 71 13.30 17.02 2.01
N THR A 72 14.19 16.53 2.87
CA THR A 72 14.49 15.09 3.00
C THR A 72 13.30 14.36 3.61
N LEU A 73 12.69 14.92 4.66
CA LEU A 73 11.51 14.37 5.31
C LEU A 73 10.31 14.33 4.33
N LEU A 74 10.10 15.39 3.56
CA LEU A 74 9.05 15.44 2.52
C LEU A 74 9.26 14.38 1.44
N THR A 75 10.51 14.14 1.05
CA THR A 75 10.86 13.07 0.09
C THR A 75 10.55 11.69 0.69
N ALA A 76 10.93 11.44 1.94
CA ALA A 76 10.60 10.19 2.62
C ALA A 76 9.08 9.99 2.73
N ILE A 77 8.34 11.03 3.13
CA ILE A 77 6.87 11.03 3.19
C ILE A 77 6.28 10.66 1.83
N HIS A 78 6.77 11.26 0.74
CA HIS A 78 6.29 10.97 -0.61
C HIS A 78 6.47 9.49 -0.98
N TYR A 79 7.66 8.93 -0.74
CA TYR A 79 7.96 7.53 -1.05
C TYR A 79 7.13 6.56 -0.20
N LEU A 80 7.06 6.79 1.11
CA LEU A 80 6.30 5.92 2.02
C LEU A 80 4.80 5.96 1.72
N SER A 81 4.25 7.14 1.42
CA SER A 81 2.85 7.29 0.99
C SER A 81 2.59 6.55 -0.31
N GLY A 82 3.52 6.62 -1.25
CA GLY A 82 3.49 5.90 -2.51
C GLY A 82 3.43 4.39 -2.34
N MET A 83 4.33 3.83 -1.52
CA MET A 83 4.37 2.40 -1.21
C MET A 83 3.11 1.93 -0.48
N ALA A 84 2.62 2.71 0.49
CA ALA A 84 1.37 2.40 1.19
C ALA A 84 0.17 2.37 0.23
N LYS A 85 0.11 3.31 -0.71
CA LYS A 85 -0.92 3.33 -1.75
C LYS A 85 -0.82 2.11 -2.67
N ALA A 86 0.39 1.69 -3.05
CA ALA A 86 0.57 0.49 -3.86
C ALA A 86 0.02 -0.75 -3.15
N LEU A 87 0.32 -0.93 -1.86
CA LEU A 87 -0.26 -2.01 -1.04
C LEU A 87 -1.78 -1.93 -0.96
N ALA A 88 -2.35 -0.75 -0.71
CA ALA A 88 -3.79 -0.55 -0.64
C ALA A 88 -4.50 -0.83 -1.98
N GLN A 89 -3.86 -0.50 -3.11
CA GLN A 89 -4.36 -0.85 -4.43
C GLN A 89 -4.43 -2.38 -4.59
N ASP A 90 -3.40 -3.09 -4.17
CA ASP A 90 -3.35 -4.55 -4.23
C ASP A 90 -4.45 -5.21 -3.38
N VAL A 91 -4.64 -4.70 -2.16
CA VAL A 91 -5.72 -5.13 -1.26
C VAL A 91 -7.07 -4.96 -1.93
N ASN A 92 -7.34 -3.78 -2.51
CA ASN A 92 -8.61 -3.49 -3.15
C ASN A 92 -8.86 -4.42 -4.35
N HIS A 93 -7.84 -4.68 -5.17
CA HIS A 93 -7.99 -5.58 -6.31
C HIS A 93 -8.21 -7.03 -5.89
N GLY A 94 -7.47 -7.54 -4.91
CA GLY A 94 -7.68 -8.92 -4.47
C GLY A 94 -9.05 -9.15 -3.81
N VAL A 95 -9.58 -8.15 -3.08
CA VAL A 95 -10.97 -8.20 -2.57
C VAL A 95 -11.98 -8.21 -3.72
N MET A 96 -11.80 -7.36 -4.74
CA MET A 96 -12.70 -7.34 -5.90
C MET A 96 -12.66 -8.65 -6.70
N ILE A 97 -11.47 -9.22 -6.94
CA ILE A 97 -11.33 -10.50 -7.66
C ILE A 97 -12.08 -11.62 -6.93
N ARG A 98 -11.97 -11.68 -5.60
CA ARG A 98 -12.74 -12.65 -4.80
C ARG A 98 -14.25 -12.46 -4.98
N SER A 99 -14.74 -11.22 -4.89
CA SER A 99 -16.18 -10.93 -4.99
C SER A 99 -16.81 -11.29 -6.35
N VAL A 100 -16.00 -11.39 -7.41
CA VAL A 100 -16.44 -11.81 -8.75
C VAL A 100 -16.39 -13.34 -8.93
N ALA A 101 -15.63 -14.04 -8.08
CA ALA A 101 -15.49 -15.49 -8.13
C ALA A 101 -16.55 -16.24 -7.31
N GLU A 102 -17.31 -15.54 -6.47
CA GLU A 102 -18.45 -16.03 -5.67
C GLU A 102 -19.78 -15.80 -6.40
#